data_AF-A0A7L7KQF3-F1
#
_entry.id   AF-A0A7L7KQF3-F1
#
_cell.length_a   1.000
_cell.length_b   1.000
_cell.length_c   1.000
_cell.angle_alpha   90.00
_cell.angle_beta   90.00
_cell.angle_gamma   90.00
#
_symmetry.space_group_name_H-M   'P 1'
#
loop_
_entity.id
_entity.type
_entity.pdbx_description
1 polymer ?
#
loop_
_entity_poly.entity_id
_entity_poly.type
_entity_poly.pdbx_seq_one_letter_code
_entity_poly.pdbx_strand_id
1 'polypeptide(L)'
;MTAELSNYVNTIRKQKKISIETLTDGIISSRQYKRYLSGDSVIPFRVFNELCERLMVNPINVLQDLEQTKQNEQELLDQLYSDIIHLNLDDAKTVIEKLSIIGFTSEGHTLYFQICFSLYQYYTKQEEISVLRKHLETLLSYPSILEQSYFSSNELLGIGVLMTYLPKQERKPILDKLQLVLKGDVNVLGKHFRMQQYIFVKIAKELGVLGDFTHVLEICTKGIENAFRHHSTFNLDYFYYYSALAHHYLAHEDNRDFYLNRLYLILQVIGNEHKFDKFNKLVYSDFGRLLESFQQ
;
A
#
# COMPACT_ATOMS: atom_id res chain seq x y z
N MET A 1 -13.63 -21.88 7.61
CA MET A 1 -13.07 -20.59 8.06
C MET A 1 -11.55 -20.68 8.17
N THR A 2 -10.86 -19.55 8.08
CA THR A 2 -9.40 -19.45 7.85
C THR A 2 -8.56 -19.63 9.13
N ALA A 3 -7.25 -19.79 8.95
CA ALA A 3 -6.27 -19.80 10.05
C ALA A 3 -6.29 -18.47 10.83
N GLU A 4 -6.51 -17.34 10.15
CA GLU A 4 -6.65 -16.01 10.76
C GLU A 4 -7.73 -15.99 11.84
N LEU A 5 -8.94 -16.49 11.52
CA LEU A 5 -10.02 -16.57 12.50
C LEU A 5 -9.65 -17.46 13.68
N SER A 6 -9.00 -18.59 13.41
CA SER A 6 -8.56 -19.51 14.46
C SER A 6 -7.54 -18.86 15.39
N ASN A 7 -6.61 -18.09 14.84
CA ASN A 7 -5.62 -17.32 15.60
C ASN A 7 -6.28 -16.19 16.40
N TYR A 8 -7.29 -15.52 15.85
CA TYR A 8 -8.05 -14.50 16.56
C TYR A 8 -8.82 -15.07 17.76
N VAL A 9 -9.51 -16.20 17.58
CA VAL A 9 -10.15 -16.95 18.68
C VAL A 9 -9.13 -17.34 19.75
N ASN A 10 -7.92 -17.75 19.34
CA ASN A 10 -6.83 -18.06 20.26
C ASN A 10 -6.32 -16.83 21.03
N THR A 11 -6.35 -15.64 20.44
CA THR A 11 -6.04 -14.38 21.13
C THR A 11 -7.06 -14.08 22.22
N ILE A 12 -8.36 -14.19 21.92
CA ILE A 12 -9.45 -14.04 22.91
C ILE A 12 -9.27 -15.06 24.05
N ARG A 13 -8.96 -16.32 23.72
CA ARG A 13 -8.66 -17.36 24.71
C ARG A 13 -7.51 -16.94 25.65
N LYS A 14 -6.39 -16.45 25.09
CA LYS A 14 -5.23 -16.00 25.88
C LYS A 14 -5.62 -14.86 26.82
N GLN A 15 -6.39 -13.87 26.34
CA GLN A 15 -6.86 -12.75 27.14
C GLN A 15 -7.76 -13.21 28.29
N LYS A 16 -8.64 -14.20 28.05
CA LYS A 16 -9.47 -14.84 29.08
C LYS A 16 -8.72 -15.85 29.96
N LYS A 17 -7.41 -16.07 29.71
CA LYS A 17 -6.54 -16.99 30.45
C LYS A 17 -7.05 -18.45 30.49
N ILE A 18 -7.75 -18.89 29.44
CA ILE A 18 -8.27 -20.27 29.32
C ILE A 18 -7.22 -21.15 28.64
N SER A 19 -6.95 -22.37 29.10
CA SER A 19 -6.00 -23.28 28.43
C SER A 19 -6.56 -23.83 27.12
N ILE A 20 -5.71 -24.37 26.23
CA ILE A 20 -6.20 -24.98 24.98
C ILE A 20 -7.04 -26.23 25.31
N GLU A 21 -6.62 -26.98 26.32
CA GLU A 21 -7.28 -28.18 26.79
C GLU A 21 -8.70 -27.85 27.27
N THR A 22 -8.85 -26.83 28.11
CA THR A 22 -10.17 -26.40 28.61
C THR A 22 -11.05 -25.82 27.50
N LEU A 23 -10.46 -25.08 26.56
CA LEU A 23 -11.22 -24.53 25.43
C LEU A 23 -11.76 -25.65 24.52
N THR A 24 -10.96 -26.68 24.26
CA THR A 24 -11.26 -27.72 23.26
C THR A 24 -11.98 -28.93 23.83
N ASP A 25 -12.03 -29.07 25.16
CA ASP A 25 -12.66 -30.20 25.85
C ASP A 25 -14.13 -30.41 25.43
N GLY A 26 -14.43 -31.65 25.04
CA GLY A 26 -15.74 -32.07 24.52
C GLY A 26 -16.10 -31.55 23.11
N ILE A 27 -15.22 -30.78 22.46
CA ILE A 27 -15.46 -30.18 21.13
C ILE A 27 -14.54 -30.85 20.10
N ILE A 28 -13.22 -30.77 20.31
CA ILE A 28 -12.18 -31.30 19.41
C ILE A 28 -10.91 -31.65 20.20
N SER A 29 -9.96 -32.37 19.59
CA SER A 29 -8.65 -32.57 20.22
C SER A 29 -7.78 -31.32 20.15
N SER A 30 -6.89 -31.11 21.14
CA SER A 30 -5.89 -30.04 21.12
C SER A 30 -4.99 -30.09 19.88
N ARG A 31 -4.71 -31.29 19.35
CA ARG A 31 -3.95 -31.47 18.11
C ARG A 31 -4.71 -30.91 16.91
N GLN A 32 -6.01 -31.17 16.81
CA GLN A 32 -6.83 -30.64 15.73
C GLN A 32 -6.95 -29.12 15.83
N TYR A 33 -7.08 -28.57 17.05
CA TYR A 33 -7.06 -27.13 17.24
C TYR A 33 -5.75 -26.49 16.78
N LYS A 34 -4.59 -27.08 17.10
CA LYS A 34 -3.29 -26.61 16.61
C LYS A 34 -3.20 -26.62 15.08
N ARG A 35 -3.81 -27.60 14.40
CA ARG A 35 -3.90 -27.64 12.93
C ARG A 35 -4.75 -26.52 12.36
N TYR A 36 -5.78 -26.07 13.08
CA TYR A 36 -6.53 -24.87 12.68
C TYR A 36 -5.70 -23.60 12.82
N LEU A 37 -4.86 -23.50 13.86
CA LEU A 37 -3.97 -22.35 14.07
C LEU A 37 -2.88 -22.26 12.99
N SER A 38 -2.33 -23.39 12.55
CA SER A 38 -1.31 -23.45 11.49
C SER A 38 -1.90 -23.33 10.08
N GLY A 39 -3.21 -23.47 9.91
CA GLY A 39 -3.84 -23.50 8.59
C GLY A 39 -3.81 -24.86 7.88
N ASP A 40 -3.27 -25.91 8.52
CA ASP A 40 -3.29 -27.29 8.01
C ASP A 40 -4.71 -27.88 7.94
N SER A 41 -5.68 -27.21 8.54
CA SER A 41 -7.09 -27.58 8.49
C SER A 41 -7.98 -26.34 8.59
N VAL A 42 -9.12 -26.42 7.93
CA VAL A 42 -10.17 -25.39 7.98
C VAL A 42 -11.07 -25.70 9.18
N ILE A 43 -11.29 -24.72 10.05
CA ILE A 43 -12.23 -24.88 11.17
C ILE A 43 -13.68 -24.91 10.64
N PRO A 44 -14.48 -25.94 10.98
CA PRO A 44 -15.91 -25.98 10.66
C PRO A 44 -16.74 -24.96 11.45
N PHE A 45 -17.82 -24.43 10.86
CA PHE A 45 -18.68 -23.41 11.51
C PHE A 45 -19.25 -23.86 12.85
N ARG A 46 -19.70 -25.11 12.91
CA ARG A 46 -20.16 -25.72 14.16
C ARG A 46 -19.10 -25.66 15.26
N VAL A 47 -17.86 -26.05 14.94
CA VAL A 47 -16.75 -26.06 15.91
C VAL A 47 -16.43 -24.64 16.37
N PHE A 48 -16.39 -23.67 15.46
CA PHE A 48 -16.19 -22.27 15.81
C PHE A 48 -17.26 -21.75 16.78
N ASN A 49 -18.54 -22.04 16.53
CA ASN A 49 -19.62 -21.65 17.43
C ASN A 49 -19.45 -22.27 18.81
N GLU A 50 -19.17 -23.58 18.89
CA GLU A 50 -18.95 -24.28 20.17
C GLU A 50 -17.75 -23.68 20.95
N LEU A 51 -16.67 -23.27 20.26
CA LEU A 51 -15.52 -22.59 20.89
C LEU A 51 -15.89 -21.18 21.37
N CYS A 52 -16.66 -20.41 20.59
CA CYS A 52 -17.13 -19.08 20.98
C CYS A 52 -18.08 -19.14 22.19
N GLU A 53 -18.98 -20.13 22.24
CA GLU A 53 -19.83 -20.39 23.39
C GLU A 53 -19.00 -20.67 24.65
N ARG A 54 -17.94 -21.50 24.53
CA ARG A 54 -17.01 -21.77 25.64
C ARG A 54 -16.27 -20.51 26.11
N LEU A 55 -15.96 -19.61 25.19
CA LEU A 55 -15.35 -18.31 25.49
C LEU A 55 -16.37 -17.28 26.00
N MET A 56 -17.67 -17.61 26.01
CA MET A 56 -18.78 -16.71 26.34
C MET A 56 -18.76 -15.45 25.47
N VAL A 57 -18.60 -15.62 24.15
CA VAL A 57 -18.64 -14.54 23.16
C VAL A 57 -19.57 -14.90 22.02
N ASN A 58 -20.22 -13.90 21.43
CA ASN A 58 -21.06 -14.11 20.27
C ASN A 58 -20.18 -14.35 19.01
N PRO A 59 -20.37 -15.45 18.25
CA PRO A 59 -19.58 -15.74 17.06
C PRO A 59 -19.60 -14.64 16.00
N ILE A 60 -20.73 -13.95 15.83
CA ILE A 60 -20.88 -12.83 14.88
C ILE A 60 -20.04 -11.63 15.32
N ASN A 61 -20.05 -11.30 16.62
CA ASN A 61 -19.23 -10.22 17.15
C ASN A 61 -17.74 -10.52 16.96
N VAL A 62 -17.31 -11.78 17.13
CA VAL A 62 -15.92 -12.18 16.88
C VAL A 62 -15.51 -11.96 15.42
N LEU A 63 -16.38 -12.27 14.46
CA LEU A 63 -16.12 -12.02 13.05
C LEU A 63 -16.06 -10.51 12.76
N GLN A 64 -16.97 -9.72 13.31
CA GLN A 64 -16.99 -8.27 13.15
C GLN A 64 -15.75 -7.62 13.76
N ASP A 65 -15.37 -8.02 14.97
CA ASP A 65 -14.19 -7.50 15.66
C ASP A 65 -12.90 -7.86 14.91
N LEU A 66 -12.82 -9.05 14.29
CA LEU A 66 -11.69 -9.42 13.45
C LEU A 66 -11.58 -8.50 12.22
N GLU A 67 -12.69 -8.26 11.51
CA GLU A 67 -12.68 -7.38 10.34
C GLU A 67 -12.39 -5.92 10.73
N GLN A 68 -12.91 -5.44 11.86
CA GLN A 68 -12.56 -4.12 12.39
C GLN A 68 -11.07 -4.04 12.77
N THR A 69 -10.51 -5.10 13.35
CA THR A 69 -9.08 -5.18 13.69
C THR A 69 -8.23 -5.06 12.42
N LYS A 70 -8.59 -5.79 11.36
CA LYS A 70 -7.93 -5.69 10.05
C LYS A 70 -8.02 -4.29 9.47
N GLN A 71 -9.18 -3.65 9.53
CA GLN A 71 -9.33 -2.28 9.05
C GLN A 71 -8.42 -1.31 9.81
N ASN A 72 -8.38 -1.42 11.14
CA ASN A 72 -7.51 -0.58 11.97
C ASN A 72 -6.02 -0.79 11.66
N GLU A 73 -5.60 -2.05 11.44
CA GLU A 73 -4.24 -2.38 10.99
C GLU A 73 -3.93 -1.74 9.64
N GLN A 74 -4.84 -1.84 8.67
CA GLN A 74 -4.69 -1.24 7.34
C GLN A 74 -4.55 0.28 7.42
N GLU A 75 -5.36 0.95 8.24
CA GLU A 75 -5.27 2.41 8.44
C GLU A 75 -3.92 2.85 9.02
N LEU A 76 -3.38 2.08 9.98
CA LEU A 76 -2.04 2.32 10.53
C LEU A 76 -0.93 2.08 9.49
N LEU A 77 -1.06 1.05 8.65
CA LEU A 77 -0.10 0.76 7.59
C LEU A 77 -0.10 1.83 6.50
N ASP A 78 -1.28 2.29 6.10
CA ASP A 78 -1.46 3.41 5.18
C ASP A 78 -0.82 4.68 5.73
N GLN A 79 -1.02 4.96 7.02
CA GLN A 79 -0.40 6.09 7.72
C GLN A 79 1.13 5.96 7.72
N LEU A 80 1.66 4.80 8.13
CA LEU A 80 3.09 4.52 8.12
C LEU A 80 3.69 4.75 6.73
N TYR A 81 3.04 4.21 5.70
CA TYR A 81 3.49 4.37 4.33
C TYR A 81 3.51 5.84 3.90
N SER A 82 2.44 6.58 4.20
CA SER A 82 2.35 8.01 3.94
C SER A 82 3.48 8.79 4.63
N ASP A 83 3.72 8.53 5.91
CA ASP A 83 4.75 9.22 6.68
C ASP A 83 6.15 8.97 6.13
N ILE A 84 6.46 7.73 5.73
CA ILE A 84 7.74 7.40 5.09
C ILE A 84 7.92 8.14 3.76
N ILE A 85 6.91 8.11 2.89
CA ILE A 85 6.99 8.74 1.56
C ILE A 85 7.08 10.27 1.65
N HIS A 86 6.50 10.87 2.69
CA HIS A 86 6.58 12.30 2.97
C HIS A 86 7.78 12.70 3.84
N LEU A 87 8.64 11.73 4.23
CA LEU A 87 9.81 11.94 5.09
C LEU A 87 9.49 12.43 6.52
N ASN A 88 8.27 12.17 7.01
CA ASN A 88 7.86 12.37 8.39
C ASN A 88 8.37 11.20 9.26
N LEU A 89 9.70 11.03 9.35
CA LEU A 89 10.29 9.81 9.89
C LEU A 89 10.06 9.63 11.41
N ASP A 90 9.86 10.71 12.16
CA ASP A 90 9.53 10.63 13.60
C ASP A 90 8.11 10.07 13.83
N ASP A 91 7.15 10.51 13.02
CA ASP A 91 5.78 9.97 13.05
C ASP A 91 5.77 8.51 12.61
N ALA A 92 6.49 8.18 11.54
CA ALA A 92 6.66 6.80 11.07
C ALA A 92 7.21 5.88 12.18
N LYS A 93 8.21 6.33 12.94
CA LYS A 93 8.76 5.57 14.06
C LYS A 93 7.70 5.27 15.13
N THR A 94 6.89 6.27 15.47
CA THR A 94 5.79 6.12 16.44
C THR A 94 4.77 5.07 15.98
N VAL A 95 4.46 5.03 14.69
CA VAL A 95 3.55 4.03 14.12
C VAL A 95 4.18 2.62 14.11
N ILE A 96 5.47 2.51 13.78
CA ILE A 96 6.22 1.24 13.85
C ILE A 96 6.17 0.63 15.25
N GLU A 97 6.43 1.44 16.29
CA GLU A 97 6.39 0.98 17.68
C GLU A 97 4.99 0.46 18.05
N LYS A 98 3.92 1.15 17.66
CA LYS A 98 2.54 0.68 17.87
C LYS A 98 2.25 -0.65 17.16
N LEU A 99 2.61 -0.76 15.89
CA LEU A 99 2.40 -1.98 15.10
C LEU A 99 3.19 -3.18 15.64
N SER A 100 4.39 -2.95 16.17
CA SER A 100 5.22 -3.99 16.78
C SER A 100 4.59 -4.62 18.04
N ILE A 101 3.76 -3.85 18.75
CA ILE A 101 3.07 -4.29 19.97
C ILE A 101 1.79 -5.06 19.63
N ILE A 102 1.00 -4.56 18.67
CA ILE A 102 -0.31 -5.13 18.32
C ILE A 102 -0.14 -6.44 17.53
N GLY A 103 0.89 -6.52 16.69
CA GLY A 103 1.05 -7.61 15.72
C GLY A 103 0.06 -7.48 14.55
N PHE A 104 0.03 -8.48 13.68
CA PHE A 104 -0.83 -8.50 12.49
C PHE A 104 -1.75 -9.70 12.48
N THR A 105 -2.99 -9.49 12.05
CA THR A 105 -3.99 -10.55 11.88
C THR A 105 -3.91 -11.25 10.53
N SER A 106 -3.25 -10.65 9.53
CA SER A 106 -3.10 -11.22 8.19
C SER A 106 -1.64 -11.21 7.69
N GLU A 107 -1.30 -12.19 6.85
CA GLU A 107 -0.02 -12.23 6.14
C GLU A 107 0.12 -11.04 5.18
N GLY A 108 -0.99 -10.60 4.58
CA GLY A 108 -1.00 -9.42 3.71
C GLY A 108 -0.53 -8.15 4.44
N HIS A 109 -1.02 -7.90 5.65
CA HIS A 109 -0.56 -6.77 6.47
C HIS A 109 0.88 -6.93 6.92
N THR A 110 1.32 -8.16 7.18
CA THR A 110 2.72 -8.46 7.50
C THR A 110 3.64 -8.08 6.32
N LEU A 111 3.28 -8.48 5.09
CA LEU A 111 4.01 -8.10 3.88
C LEU A 111 4.06 -6.57 3.71
N TYR A 112 2.92 -5.89 3.86
CA TYR A 112 2.86 -4.43 3.77
C TYR A 112 3.79 -3.78 4.82
N PHE A 113 3.72 -4.21 6.07
CA PHE A 113 4.61 -3.73 7.11
C PHE A 113 6.09 -3.93 6.77
N GLN A 114 6.48 -5.11 6.28
CA GLN A 114 7.87 -5.41 5.92
C GLN A 114 8.38 -4.52 4.77
N ILE A 115 7.53 -4.23 3.78
CA ILE A 115 7.83 -3.27 2.71
C ILE A 115 8.06 -1.87 3.32
N CYS A 116 7.15 -1.39 4.16
CA CYS A 116 7.26 -0.09 4.83
C CYS A 116 8.51 -0.01 5.71
N PHE A 117 8.76 -1.03 6.52
CA PHE A 117 9.89 -1.08 7.44
C PHE A 117 11.23 -1.02 6.68
N SER A 118 11.35 -1.75 5.57
CA SER A 118 12.54 -1.69 4.71
C SER A 118 12.77 -0.29 4.15
N LEU A 119 11.70 0.39 3.71
CA LEU A 119 11.80 1.78 3.26
C LEU A 119 12.22 2.72 4.38
N TYR A 120 11.65 2.57 5.57
CA TYR A 120 12.01 3.37 6.75
C TYR A 120 13.49 3.20 7.09
N GLN A 121 14.02 1.97 7.11
CA GLN A 121 15.44 1.71 7.36
C GLN A 121 16.33 2.38 6.33
N TYR A 122 15.94 2.35 5.06
CA TYR A 122 16.67 3.05 3.99
C TYR A 122 16.63 4.58 4.17
N TYR A 123 15.46 5.18 4.39
CA TYR A 123 15.34 6.64 4.54
C TYR A 123 16.00 7.18 5.82
N THR A 124 16.06 6.37 6.87
CA THR A 124 16.83 6.67 8.10
C THR A 124 18.33 6.36 7.98
N LYS A 125 18.80 5.92 6.80
CA LYS A 125 20.20 5.56 6.51
C LYS A 125 20.74 4.43 7.38
N GLN A 126 19.87 3.57 7.89
CA GLN A 126 20.27 2.34 8.59
C GLN A 126 20.73 1.26 7.60
N GLU A 127 20.21 1.30 6.37
CA GLU A 127 20.54 0.34 5.31
C GLU A 127 20.86 1.05 3.99
N GLU A 128 21.70 0.42 3.18
CA GLU A 128 21.98 0.86 1.82
C GLU A 128 20.88 0.45 0.83
N ILE A 129 20.81 1.14 -0.30
CA ILE A 129 19.85 0.85 -1.38
C ILE A 129 19.96 -0.59 -1.91
N SER A 130 21.15 -1.17 -1.88
CA SER A 130 21.42 -2.55 -2.31
C SER A 130 20.74 -3.57 -1.39
N VAL A 131 20.73 -3.30 -0.09
CA VAL A 131 20.10 -4.12 0.94
C VAL A 131 18.58 -4.03 0.83
N LEU A 132 18.04 -2.80 0.73
CA LEU A 132 16.62 -2.56 0.49
C LEU A 132 16.13 -3.35 -0.74
N ARG A 133 16.84 -3.25 -1.86
CA ARG A 133 16.48 -3.95 -3.09
C ARG A 133 16.43 -5.45 -2.88
N LYS A 134 17.48 -6.06 -2.33
CA LYS A 134 17.56 -7.50 -2.10
C LYS A 134 16.46 -7.99 -1.15
N HIS A 135 16.13 -7.19 -0.13
CA HIS A 135 15.04 -7.50 0.78
C HIS A 135 13.69 -7.49 0.05
N LEU A 136 13.40 -6.46 -0.74
CA LEU A 136 12.17 -6.38 -1.53
C LEU A 136 12.07 -7.52 -2.56
N GLU A 137 13.16 -7.86 -3.24
CA GLU A 137 13.22 -9.00 -4.18
C GLU A 137 12.89 -10.31 -3.47
N THR A 138 13.42 -10.52 -2.26
CA THR A 138 13.17 -11.72 -1.46
C THR A 138 11.71 -11.78 -0.98
N LEU A 139 11.21 -10.67 -0.40
CA LEU A 139 9.84 -10.57 0.11
C LEU A 139 8.80 -10.85 -0.98
N LEU A 140 9.06 -10.35 -2.19
CA LEU A 140 8.15 -10.48 -3.32
C LEU A 140 8.43 -11.73 -4.13
N SER A 141 9.46 -12.52 -3.84
CA SER A 141 9.88 -13.61 -4.75
C SER A 141 10.12 -13.11 -6.18
N TYR A 142 10.80 -11.98 -6.35
CA TYR A 142 11.12 -11.44 -7.67
C TYR A 142 12.20 -12.29 -8.37
N PRO A 143 12.09 -12.58 -9.68
CA PRO A 143 11.09 -12.08 -10.63
C PRO A 143 9.83 -12.94 -10.79
N SER A 144 9.71 -14.09 -10.12
CA SER A 144 8.62 -15.07 -10.37
C SER A 144 7.23 -14.51 -10.06
N ILE A 145 7.12 -13.52 -9.18
CA ILE A 145 5.86 -12.80 -8.91
C ILE A 145 5.22 -12.22 -10.17
N LEU A 146 6.00 -11.84 -11.19
CA LEU A 146 5.46 -11.28 -12.43
C LEU A 146 4.70 -12.30 -13.28
N GLU A 147 4.92 -13.60 -13.04
CA GLU A 147 4.24 -14.70 -13.75
C GLU A 147 2.84 -14.99 -13.20
N GLN A 148 2.51 -14.42 -12.03
CA GLN A 148 1.22 -14.67 -11.39
C GLN A 148 0.05 -14.08 -12.17
N SER A 149 -1.12 -14.73 -12.07
CA SER A 149 -2.38 -14.27 -12.67
C SER A 149 -3.26 -13.48 -11.70
N TYR A 150 -2.98 -13.59 -10.40
CA TYR A 150 -3.70 -12.94 -9.31
C TYR A 150 -2.71 -12.19 -8.43
N PHE A 151 -3.05 -10.96 -8.08
CA PHE A 151 -2.28 -10.14 -7.15
C PHE A 151 -3.17 -9.64 -6.03
N SER A 152 -2.64 -9.60 -4.82
CA SER A 152 -3.15 -8.76 -3.75
C SER A 152 -2.74 -7.31 -3.97
N SER A 153 -3.49 -6.38 -3.37
CA SER A 153 -3.12 -4.96 -3.33
C SER A 153 -1.72 -4.72 -2.75
N ASN A 154 -1.29 -5.51 -1.75
CA ASN A 154 0.00 -5.31 -1.08
C ASN A 154 1.18 -5.83 -1.92
N GLU A 155 0.99 -6.88 -2.72
CA GLU A 155 1.99 -7.31 -3.71
C GLU A 155 2.20 -6.25 -4.78
N LEU A 156 1.13 -5.64 -5.28
CA LEU A 156 1.22 -4.55 -6.26
C LEU A 156 1.93 -3.31 -5.68
N LEU A 157 1.72 -3.02 -4.39
CA LEU A 157 2.49 -2.01 -3.69
C LEU A 157 3.98 -2.34 -3.73
N GLY A 158 4.34 -3.53 -3.26
CA GLY A 158 5.72 -3.98 -3.21
C GLY A 158 6.40 -3.93 -4.58
N ILE A 159 5.71 -4.39 -5.62
CA ILE A 159 6.21 -4.33 -7.00
C ILE A 159 6.44 -2.87 -7.45
N GLY A 160 5.49 -1.97 -7.18
CA GLY A 160 5.64 -0.54 -7.52
C GLY A 160 6.76 0.15 -6.72
N VAL A 161 6.98 -0.26 -5.48
CA VAL A 161 8.13 0.17 -4.67
C VAL A 161 9.43 -0.36 -5.27
N LEU A 162 9.55 -1.67 -5.50
CA LEU A 162 10.73 -2.33 -6.06
C LEU A 162 11.16 -1.69 -7.38
N MET A 163 10.21 -1.41 -8.29
CA MET A 163 10.48 -0.74 -9.56
C MET A 163 11.25 0.58 -9.41
N THR A 164 11.00 1.33 -8.32
CA THR A 164 11.66 2.61 -8.07
C THR A 164 13.17 2.43 -7.81
N TYR A 165 13.55 1.29 -7.23
CA TYR A 165 14.92 1.00 -6.78
C TYR A 165 15.68 0.04 -7.70
N LEU A 166 15.03 -0.50 -8.73
CA LEU A 166 15.69 -1.30 -9.76
C LEU A 166 16.50 -0.43 -10.76
N PRO A 167 17.54 -0.98 -11.39
CA PRO A 167 18.20 -0.37 -12.54
C PRO A 167 17.22 -0.12 -13.69
N LYS A 168 17.40 0.95 -14.48
CA LYS A 168 16.44 1.34 -15.54
C LYS A 168 16.09 0.20 -16.50
N GLN A 169 17.09 -0.59 -16.92
CA GLN A 169 16.88 -1.73 -17.83
C GLN A 169 15.98 -2.84 -17.27
N GLU A 170 15.88 -2.97 -15.95
CA GLU A 170 15.10 -4.02 -15.27
C GLU A 170 13.68 -3.58 -14.89
N ARG A 171 13.33 -2.31 -15.12
CA ARG A 171 12.00 -1.78 -14.75
C ARG A 171 10.92 -2.13 -15.75
N LYS A 172 11.29 -2.36 -17.00
CA LYS A 172 10.34 -2.59 -18.10
C LYS A 172 9.38 -3.76 -17.84
N PRO A 173 9.82 -4.95 -17.38
CA PRO A 173 8.91 -6.06 -17.07
C PRO A 173 7.87 -5.71 -16.01
N ILE A 174 8.26 -4.93 -14.99
CA ILE A 174 7.32 -4.47 -13.95
C ILE A 174 6.33 -3.47 -14.55
N LEU A 175 6.81 -2.49 -15.31
CA LEU A 175 5.96 -1.50 -15.96
C LEU A 175 4.91 -2.18 -16.85
N ASP A 176 5.34 -3.12 -17.70
CA ASP A 176 4.45 -3.87 -18.59
C ASP A 176 3.40 -4.64 -17.77
N LYS A 177 3.79 -5.27 -16.66
CA LYS A 177 2.85 -5.99 -15.78
C LYS A 177 1.84 -5.05 -15.11
N LEU A 178 2.28 -3.91 -14.57
CA LEU A 178 1.39 -2.93 -13.93
C LEU A 178 0.41 -2.31 -14.94
N GLN A 179 0.80 -2.15 -16.20
CA GLN A 179 -0.12 -1.71 -17.25
C GLN A 179 -1.20 -2.76 -17.54
N LEU A 180 -0.86 -4.05 -17.57
CA LEU A 180 -1.86 -5.13 -17.71
C LEU A 180 -2.85 -5.14 -16.53
N VAL A 181 -2.37 -4.90 -15.32
CA VAL A 181 -3.23 -4.73 -14.13
C VAL A 181 -4.24 -3.59 -14.32
N LEU A 182 -3.81 -2.44 -14.84
CA LEU A 182 -4.72 -1.31 -15.09
C LEU A 182 -5.71 -1.56 -16.24
N LYS A 183 -5.33 -2.37 -17.24
CA LYS A 183 -6.22 -2.77 -18.34
C LYS A 183 -7.29 -3.77 -17.89
N GLY A 184 -7.10 -4.41 -16.72
CA GLY A 184 -7.99 -5.46 -16.22
C GLY A 184 -7.63 -6.85 -16.75
N ASP A 185 -6.48 -6.99 -17.42
CA ASP A 185 -5.99 -8.27 -17.96
C ASP A 185 -5.38 -9.17 -16.86
N VAL A 186 -5.20 -8.62 -15.65
CA VAL A 186 -4.68 -9.30 -14.47
C VAL A 186 -5.65 -9.10 -13.31
N ASN A 187 -5.97 -10.18 -12.59
CA ASN A 187 -6.91 -10.12 -11.49
C ASN A 187 -6.26 -9.52 -10.24
N VAL A 188 -6.95 -8.56 -9.62
CA VAL A 188 -6.53 -7.97 -8.34
C VAL A 188 -7.55 -8.29 -7.26
N LEU A 189 -7.09 -8.97 -6.21
CA LEU A 189 -7.86 -9.30 -5.03
C LEU A 189 -7.85 -8.10 -4.07
N GLY A 190 -9.05 -7.63 -3.73
CA GLY A 190 -9.24 -6.43 -2.90
C GLY A 190 -8.83 -5.17 -3.64
N LYS A 191 -9.79 -4.50 -4.29
CA LYS A 191 -9.54 -3.21 -4.95
C LYS A 191 -9.45 -2.12 -3.90
N HIS A 192 -8.24 -1.62 -3.63
CA HIS A 192 -8.04 -0.50 -2.72
C HIS A 192 -7.76 0.78 -3.52
N PHE A 193 -8.57 1.81 -3.32
CA PHE A 193 -8.48 3.09 -4.04
C PHE A 193 -7.06 3.68 -3.99
N ARG A 194 -6.47 3.77 -2.79
CA ARG A 194 -5.13 4.35 -2.62
C ARG A 194 -4.05 3.56 -3.34
N MET A 195 -4.22 2.23 -3.40
CA MET A 195 -3.29 1.37 -4.12
C MET A 195 -3.36 1.58 -5.62
N GLN A 196 -4.57 1.66 -6.17
CA GLN A 196 -4.74 1.96 -7.58
C GLN A 196 -4.15 3.33 -7.94
N GLN A 197 -4.37 4.34 -7.10
CA GLN A 197 -3.76 5.66 -7.26
C GLN A 197 -2.23 5.62 -7.25
N TYR A 198 -1.65 4.84 -6.34
CA TYR A 198 -0.23 4.65 -6.29
C TYR A 198 0.33 4.02 -7.58
N ILE A 199 -0.34 2.98 -8.10
CA ILE A 199 0.05 2.32 -9.35
C ILE A 199 0.01 3.31 -10.52
N PHE A 200 -1.02 4.14 -10.63
CA PHE A 200 -1.09 5.18 -11.66
C PHE A 200 0.13 6.12 -11.59
N VAL A 201 0.48 6.63 -10.40
CA VAL A 201 1.64 7.50 -10.21
C VAL A 201 2.93 6.81 -10.65
N LYS A 202 3.10 5.53 -10.30
CA LYS A 202 4.30 4.77 -10.65
C LYS A 202 4.43 4.54 -12.15
N ILE A 203 3.34 4.19 -12.83
CA ILE A 203 3.33 4.02 -14.28
C ILE A 203 3.60 5.37 -14.97
N ALA A 204 2.93 6.45 -14.56
CA ALA A 204 3.13 7.78 -15.13
C ALA A 204 4.59 8.23 -15.01
N LYS A 205 5.20 8.05 -13.83
CA LYS A 205 6.60 8.38 -13.60
C LYS A 205 7.53 7.62 -14.54
N GLU A 206 7.39 6.29 -14.63
CA GLU A 206 8.31 5.48 -15.44
C GLU A 206 8.09 5.70 -16.95
N LEU A 207 6.86 5.91 -17.41
CA LEU A 207 6.59 6.32 -18.79
C LEU A 207 7.26 7.66 -19.13
N GLY A 208 7.23 8.62 -18.21
CA GLY A 208 7.93 9.90 -18.36
C GLY A 208 9.45 9.74 -18.46
N VAL A 209 10.04 8.83 -17.66
CA VAL A 209 11.48 8.49 -17.76
C VAL A 209 11.82 7.86 -19.12
N LEU A 210 10.87 7.13 -19.73
CA LEU A 210 11.01 6.55 -21.07
C LEU A 210 10.69 7.55 -22.20
N GLY A 211 10.22 8.76 -21.88
CA GLY A 211 9.86 9.78 -22.85
C GLY A 211 8.48 9.58 -23.51
N ASP A 212 7.66 8.66 -22.99
CA ASP A 212 6.32 8.38 -23.53
C ASP A 212 5.27 9.34 -22.94
N PHE A 213 5.42 10.62 -23.25
CA PHE A 213 4.63 11.70 -22.64
C PHE A 213 3.14 11.62 -22.97
N THR A 214 2.76 11.05 -24.12
CA THR A 214 1.35 10.85 -24.47
C THR A 214 0.68 9.88 -23.50
N HIS A 215 1.30 8.72 -23.24
CA HIS A 215 0.75 7.77 -22.27
C HIS A 215 0.85 8.26 -20.83
N VAL A 216 1.81 9.12 -20.49
CA VAL A 216 1.81 9.82 -19.18
C VAL A 216 0.49 10.58 -18.99
N LEU A 217 0.07 11.36 -19.98
CA LEU A 217 -1.18 12.14 -19.90
C LEU A 217 -2.43 11.25 -19.79
N GLU A 218 -2.47 10.12 -20.52
CA GLU A 218 -3.57 9.16 -20.40
C GLU A 218 -3.67 8.57 -18.99
N ILE A 219 -2.53 8.19 -18.41
CA ILE A 219 -2.46 7.59 -17.07
C ILE A 219 -2.79 8.63 -16.00
N CYS A 220 -2.25 9.85 -16.10
CA CYS A 220 -2.56 10.94 -15.18
C CYS A 220 -4.05 11.31 -15.22
N THR A 221 -4.65 11.39 -16.41
CA THR A 221 -6.10 11.64 -16.57
C THR A 221 -6.92 10.58 -15.84
N LYS A 222 -6.63 9.29 -16.06
CA LYS A 222 -7.31 8.18 -15.35
C LYS A 222 -7.14 8.27 -13.83
N GLY A 223 -5.94 8.63 -13.36
CA GLY A 223 -5.66 8.85 -11.93
C GLY A 223 -6.51 9.99 -11.33
N ILE A 224 -6.57 11.13 -12.00
CA ILE A 224 -7.37 12.30 -11.61
C ILE A 224 -8.87 11.96 -11.58
N GLU A 225 -9.39 11.33 -12.64
CA GLU A 225 -10.80 10.90 -12.70
C GLU A 225 -11.15 9.93 -11.57
N ASN A 226 -10.26 8.97 -11.30
CA ASN A 226 -10.45 8.02 -10.22
C ASN A 226 -10.43 8.71 -8.84
N ALA A 227 -9.59 9.73 -8.66
CA ALA A 227 -9.51 10.51 -7.41
C ALA A 227 -10.80 11.31 -7.18
N PHE A 228 -11.33 11.95 -8.22
CA PHE A 228 -12.61 12.66 -8.15
C PHE A 228 -13.80 11.74 -7.88
N ARG A 229 -13.85 10.55 -8.51
CA ARG A 229 -14.90 9.56 -8.23
C ARG A 229 -14.96 9.16 -6.76
N HIS A 230 -13.83 9.19 -6.06
CA HIS A 230 -13.72 8.83 -4.64
C HIS A 230 -13.63 10.05 -3.71
N HIS A 231 -13.89 11.26 -4.22
CA HIS A 231 -13.79 12.52 -3.46
C HIS A 231 -12.46 12.67 -2.69
N SER A 232 -11.36 12.24 -3.31
CA SER A 232 -10.05 12.21 -2.66
C SER A 232 -9.05 13.10 -3.38
N THR A 233 -8.18 13.74 -2.60
CA THR A 233 -7.03 14.52 -3.10
C THR A 233 -5.75 13.69 -3.20
N PHE A 234 -5.81 12.41 -2.84
CA PHE A 234 -4.65 11.53 -2.76
C PHE A 234 -3.91 11.45 -4.11
N ASN A 235 -2.62 11.80 -4.08
CA ASN A 235 -1.70 11.84 -5.23
C ASN A 235 -2.07 12.79 -6.38
N LEU A 236 -3.09 13.67 -6.23
CA LEU A 236 -3.42 14.66 -7.26
C LEU A 236 -2.25 15.59 -7.59
N ASP A 237 -1.43 15.93 -6.59
CA ASP A 237 -0.19 16.68 -6.75
C ASP A 237 0.77 16.01 -7.75
N TYR A 238 0.98 14.70 -7.66
CA TYR A 238 1.83 13.98 -8.61
C TYR A 238 1.22 13.94 -10.01
N PHE A 239 -0.10 13.72 -10.13
CA PHE A 239 -0.73 13.69 -11.45
C PHE A 239 -0.67 15.04 -12.15
N TYR A 240 -0.92 16.14 -11.44
CA TYR A 240 -0.82 17.47 -12.01
C TYR A 240 0.62 17.82 -12.38
N TYR A 241 1.58 17.52 -11.52
CA TYR A 241 3.00 17.72 -11.83
C TYR A 241 3.45 16.93 -13.06
N TYR A 242 3.14 15.63 -13.14
CA TYR A 242 3.50 14.80 -14.29
C TYR A 242 2.76 15.21 -15.57
N SER A 243 1.51 15.66 -15.46
CA SER A 243 0.77 16.19 -16.61
C SER A 243 1.42 17.48 -17.14
N ALA A 244 1.79 18.40 -16.24
CA ALA A 244 2.50 19.62 -16.62
C ALA A 244 3.83 19.31 -17.31
N LEU A 245 4.61 18.39 -16.74
CA LEU A 245 5.89 17.98 -17.30
C LEU A 245 5.73 17.34 -18.70
N ALA A 246 4.76 16.45 -18.87
CA ALA A 246 4.46 15.85 -20.17
C ALA A 246 4.02 16.88 -21.20
N HIS A 247 3.14 17.83 -20.82
CA HIS A 247 2.74 18.92 -21.71
C HIS A 247 3.90 19.84 -22.10
N HIS A 248 4.84 20.09 -21.19
CA HIS A 248 6.04 20.87 -21.49
C HIS A 248 6.91 20.19 -22.56
N TYR A 249 7.18 18.89 -22.42
CA TYR A 249 7.94 18.15 -23.44
C TYR A 249 7.22 18.02 -24.78
N LEU A 250 5.89 18.10 -24.78
CA LEU A 250 5.06 18.14 -25.99
C LEU A 250 4.84 19.56 -26.55
N ALA A 251 5.48 20.59 -25.96
CA ALA A 251 5.32 22.00 -26.33
C ALA A 251 3.88 22.53 -26.25
N HIS A 252 3.07 21.98 -25.35
CA HIS A 252 1.70 22.40 -25.06
C HIS A 252 1.65 23.36 -23.86
N GLU A 253 2.17 24.57 -24.05
CA GLU A 253 2.42 25.55 -22.98
C GLU A 253 1.17 25.93 -22.16
N ASP A 254 0.03 26.17 -22.81
CA ASP A 254 -1.22 26.51 -22.11
C ASP A 254 -1.67 25.42 -21.14
N ASN A 255 -1.55 24.15 -21.57
CA ASN A 255 -1.91 23.01 -20.75
C ASN A 255 -0.88 22.77 -19.63
N ARG A 256 0.41 23.00 -19.89
CA ARG A 256 1.44 22.97 -18.84
C ARG A 256 1.06 23.95 -17.72
N ASP A 257 0.79 25.20 -18.07
CA ASP A 257 0.50 26.25 -17.09
C ASP A 257 -0.82 25.98 -16.36
N PHE A 258 -1.83 25.46 -17.05
CA PHE A 258 -3.07 24.97 -16.44
C PHE A 258 -2.80 23.93 -15.34
N TYR A 259 -2.00 22.90 -15.63
CA TYR A 259 -1.69 21.85 -14.66
C TYR A 259 -0.78 22.33 -13.52
N LEU A 260 0.13 23.27 -13.76
CA LEU A 260 0.93 23.90 -12.70
C LEU A 260 0.06 24.73 -11.75
N ASN A 261 -0.93 25.46 -12.28
CA ASN A 261 -1.92 26.15 -11.44
C ASN A 261 -2.72 25.15 -10.59
N ARG A 262 -3.19 24.04 -11.17
CA ARG A 262 -3.86 22.97 -10.42
C ARG A 262 -2.98 22.35 -9.34
N LEU A 263 -1.69 22.14 -9.62
CA LEU A 263 -0.70 21.68 -8.66
C LEU A 263 -0.55 22.66 -7.48
N TYR A 264 -0.45 23.96 -7.77
CA TYR A 264 -0.39 24.98 -6.73
C TYR A 264 -1.62 24.93 -5.83
N LEU A 265 -2.83 24.94 -6.41
CA LEU A 265 -4.08 24.92 -5.66
C LEU A 265 -4.20 23.67 -4.77
N ILE A 266 -3.83 22.49 -5.29
CA ILE A 266 -3.94 21.27 -4.48
C ILE A 266 -2.95 21.25 -3.32
N LEU A 267 -1.73 21.79 -3.50
CA LEU A 267 -0.75 21.87 -2.42
C LEU A 267 -1.19 22.86 -1.33
N GLN A 268 -1.85 23.96 -1.69
CA GLN A 268 -2.46 24.88 -0.74
C GLN A 268 -3.58 24.21 0.06
N VAL A 269 -4.45 23.43 -0.60
CA VAL A 269 -5.52 22.67 0.08
C VAL A 269 -4.95 21.60 1.01
N ILE A 270 -3.84 20.94 0.64
CA ILE A 270 -3.19 19.93 1.48
C ILE A 270 -2.53 20.55 2.72
N GLY A 271 -1.98 21.77 2.60
CA GLY A 271 -1.39 22.49 3.73
C GLY A 271 -0.13 21.85 4.33
N ASN A 272 0.61 21.05 3.55
CA ASN A 272 1.86 20.42 3.98
C ASN A 272 3.07 21.17 3.41
N GLU A 273 3.79 21.91 4.26
CA GLU A 273 4.93 22.76 3.86
C GLU A 273 6.07 21.96 3.23
N HIS A 274 6.44 20.80 3.79
CA HIS A 274 7.48 19.94 3.23
C HIS A 274 7.15 19.48 1.81
N LYS A 275 5.87 19.20 1.56
CA LYS A 275 5.39 18.80 0.25
C LYS A 275 5.38 19.98 -0.71
N PHE A 276 4.96 21.16 -0.27
CA PHE A 276 5.05 22.39 -1.04
C PHE A 276 6.49 22.68 -1.48
N ASP A 277 7.44 22.66 -0.53
CA ASP A 277 8.87 22.87 -0.79
C ASP A 277 9.44 21.86 -1.79
N LYS A 278 9.06 20.59 -1.65
CA LYS A 278 9.47 19.53 -2.57
C LYS A 278 9.03 19.85 -4.00
N PHE A 279 7.74 20.14 -4.21
CA PHE A 279 7.24 20.42 -5.55
C PHE A 279 7.76 21.74 -6.09
N ASN A 280 7.95 22.75 -5.25
CA ASN A 280 8.52 24.02 -5.68
C ASN A 280 9.96 23.83 -6.21
N LYS A 281 10.78 23.00 -5.55
CA LYS A 281 12.11 22.62 -6.03
C LYS A 281 12.08 21.86 -7.36
N LEU A 282 11.15 20.91 -7.50
CA LEU A 282 10.98 20.16 -8.75
C LEU A 282 10.57 21.08 -9.91
N VAL A 283 9.56 21.92 -9.69
CA VAL A 283 9.04 22.86 -10.69
C VAL A 283 10.09 23.88 -11.10
N TYR A 284 10.86 24.41 -10.15
CA TYR A 284 11.97 25.29 -10.47
C TYR A 284 13.05 24.60 -11.31
N SER A 285 13.39 23.35 -10.97
CA SER A 285 14.37 22.56 -11.72
C SER A 285 13.94 22.31 -13.16
N ASP A 286 12.67 21.99 -13.39
CA ASP A 286 12.17 21.55 -14.69
C ASP A 286 11.72 22.72 -15.59
N PHE A 287 11.20 23.79 -15.00
CA PHE A 287 10.58 24.90 -15.73
C PHE A 287 11.28 26.24 -15.51
N GLY A 288 12.27 26.32 -14.62
CA GLY A 288 13.03 27.54 -14.33
C GLY A 288 12.23 28.63 -13.60
N ARG A 289 11.07 28.31 -13.04
CA ARG A 289 10.17 29.25 -12.35
C ARG A 289 9.60 28.64 -11.08
N LEU A 290 9.30 29.49 -10.09
CA LEU A 290 8.64 29.06 -8.86
C LEU A 290 7.16 28.77 -9.12
N LEU A 291 6.59 27.84 -8.35
CA LEU A 291 5.22 27.39 -8.53
C LEU A 291 4.19 28.54 -8.39
N GLU A 292 4.47 29.50 -7.50
CA GLU A 292 3.64 30.70 -7.27
C GLU A 292 3.51 31.59 -8.52
N SER A 293 4.48 31.52 -9.45
CA SER A 293 4.44 32.35 -10.67
C SER A 293 3.37 31.92 -11.68
N PHE A 294 2.76 30.74 -11.48
CA PHE A 294 1.69 30.21 -12.32
C PHE A 294 0.29 30.46 -11.74
N GLN A 295 0.20 31.29 -10.70
CA GLN A 295 -1.06 31.74 -10.14
C GLN A 295 -1.71 32.73 -11.11
N GLN A 296 -2.84 32.33 -11.69
CA GLN A 296 -3.74 33.18 -12.47
C GLN A 296 -4.95 33.56 -11.63
#